data_AF-A0A6J7DKT7-F1
#
_entry.id   AF-A0A6J7DKT7-F1
#
_cell.length_a   1.000
_cell.length_b   1.000
_cell.length_c   1.000
_cell.angle_alpha   90.00
_cell.angle_beta   90.00
_cell.angle_gamma   90.00
#
_symmetry.space_group_name_H-M   'P 1'
#
loop_
_entity.id
_entity.type
_entity.pdbx_description
1 polymer ?
#
loop_
_entity_poly.entity_id
_entity_poly.type
_entity_poly.pdbx_seq_one_letter_code
_entity_poly.pdbx_strand_id
1 'polypeptide(L)'
;MTLPLVILIMTIAIGAMSLQSAKLQLINVAAMVASAVARGEPAELIDQLVATAGEQVAFELEELEDSICVKLSVATPIAGIEIGFLELAEKQCARASGQ
;
A
#
# COMPACT_ATOMS: atom_id res chain seq x y z
N MET A 1 19.94 13.43 -33.11
CA MET A 1 18.98 12.33 -32.82
C MET A 1 18.82 12.15 -31.31
N THR A 2 18.39 13.20 -30.59
CA THR A 2 18.28 13.20 -29.12
C THR A 2 16.84 13.19 -28.62
N LEU A 3 15.88 13.59 -29.48
CA LEU A 3 14.45 13.63 -29.18
C LEU A 3 13.86 12.31 -28.65
N PRO A 4 14.15 11.12 -29.22
CA PRO A 4 13.56 9.86 -28.72
C PRO A 4 14.10 9.46 -27.35
N LEU A 5 15.34 9.83 -27.03
CA LEU A 5 15.96 9.53 -25.73
C LEU A 5 15.31 10.33 -24.60
N VAL A 6 15.03 11.61 -24.84
CA VAL A 6 14.39 12.49 -23.83
C VAL A 6 12.98 12.02 -23.52
N ILE A 7 12.21 11.63 -24.54
CA ILE A 7 10.84 11.11 -24.38
C ILE A 7 10.86 9.82 -23.54
N LEU A 8 11.79 8.90 -23.83
CA LEU A 8 11.93 7.65 -23.07
C LEU A 8 12.19 7.92 -21.59
N ILE A 9 13.15 8.79 -21.27
CA ILE A 9 13.50 9.12 -19.88
C ILE A 9 12.29 9.74 -19.16
N MET A 10 11.53 10.62 -19.82
CA MET A 10 10.33 11.21 -19.23
C MET A 10 9.26 10.16 -18.93
N THR A 11 9.02 9.20 -19.83
CA THR A 11 8.01 8.15 -19.59
C THR A 11 8.37 7.27 -18.39
N ILE A 12 9.65 6.92 -18.23
CA ILE A 12 10.12 6.15 -17.09
C ILE A 12 9.98 6.95 -15.79
N ALA A 13 10.33 8.23 -15.80
CA ALA A 13 10.21 9.10 -14.62
C ALA A 13 8.76 9.25 -14.13
N ILE A 14 7.81 9.38 -15.07
CA ILE A 14 6.38 9.48 -14.75
C ILE A 14 5.88 8.15 -14.15
N GLY A 15 6.26 7.01 -14.74
CA GLY A 15 5.92 5.69 -14.20
C GLY A 15 6.51 5.45 -12.80
N ALA A 16 7.72 5.95 -12.54
CA ALA A 16 8.32 5.86 -11.21
C ALA A 16 7.60 6.72 -10.17
N MET A 17 7.09 7.90 -10.55
CA MET A 17 6.34 8.78 -9.65
C MET A 17 4.97 8.20 -9.29
N SER A 18 4.24 7.65 -10.27
CA SER A 18 2.94 7.03 -10.00
C SER A 18 3.05 5.82 -9.05
N LEU A 19 4.12 5.03 -9.20
CA LEU A 19 4.38 3.93 -8.30
C LEU A 19 4.68 4.41 -6.87
N GLN A 20 5.47 5.47 -6.74
CA GLN A 20 5.79 6.07 -5.43
C GLN A 20 4.54 6.60 -4.73
N SER A 21 3.60 7.23 -5.45
CA SER A 21 2.35 7.69 -4.84
C SER A 21 1.46 6.53 -4.36
N ALA A 22 1.36 5.45 -5.15
CA ALA A 22 0.60 4.27 -4.76
C ALA A 22 1.20 3.59 -3.52
N LYS A 23 2.54 3.49 -3.47
CA LYS A 23 3.25 2.97 -2.30
C LYS A 23 2.98 3.81 -1.05
N LEU A 24 3.06 5.14 -1.16
CA LEU A 24 2.85 6.04 -0.03
C LEU A 24 1.42 5.93 0.53
N GLN A 25 0.42 5.80 -0.36
CA GLN A 25 -0.97 5.55 0.04
C GLN A 25 -1.09 4.24 0.80
N LEU A 26 -0.49 3.15 0.29
CA LEU A 26 -0.55 1.83 0.93
C LEU A 26 0.11 1.84 2.31
N ILE A 27 1.24 2.51 2.47
CA ILE A 27 1.93 2.70 3.76
C ILE A 27 1.00 3.41 4.76
N ASN A 28 0.36 4.51 4.34
CA ASN A 28 -0.50 5.29 5.21
C ASN A 28 -1.72 4.49 5.67
N VAL A 29 -2.37 3.77 4.74
CA VAL A 29 -3.53 2.92 5.08
C VAL A 29 -3.09 1.78 6.00
N ALA A 30 -1.97 1.11 5.72
CA ALA A 30 -1.47 0.03 6.58
C ALA A 30 -1.18 0.51 8.00
N ALA A 31 -0.59 1.70 8.15
CA ALA A 31 -0.31 2.29 9.46
C ALA A 31 -1.60 2.68 10.21
N MET A 32 -2.57 3.27 9.52
CA MET A 32 -3.88 3.59 10.09
C MET A 32 -4.61 2.33 10.54
N VAL A 33 -4.62 1.29 9.72
CA VAL A 33 -5.26 0.01 10.04
C VAL A 33 -4.54 -0.67 11.21
N ALA A 34 -3.20 -0.76 11.21
CA ALA A 34 -2.44 -1.31 12.33
C ALA A 34 -2.78 -0.59 13.65
N SER A 35 -2.84 0.73 13.62
CA SER A 35 -3.18 1.55 14.79
C SER A 35 -4.63 1.36 15.24
N ALA A 36 -5.58 1.27 14.29
CA ALA A 36 -6.99 1.06 14.57
C ALA A 36 -7.24 -0.33 15.19
N VAL A 37 -6.59 -1.37 14.65
CA VAL A 37 -6.65 -2.72 15.23
C VAL A 37 -6.02 -2.73 16.62
N ALA A 38 -4.87 -2.06 16.81
CA ALA A 38 -4.23 -1.96 18.12
C ALA A 38 -5.09 -1.25 19.18
N ARG A 39 -5.99 -0.35 18.77
CA ARG A 39 -6.96 0.30 19.66
C ARG A 39 -8.25 -0.50 19.89
N GLY A 40 -8.41 -1.64 19.21
CA GLY A 40 -9.63 -2.44 19.27
C GLY A 40 -10.83 -1.76 18.60
N GLU A 41 -10.60 -0.99 17.54
CA GLU A 41 -11.68 -0.39 16.75
C GLU A 41 -12.55 -1.46 16.07
N PRO A 42 -13.84 -1.17 15.81
CA PRO A 42 -14.75 -2.15 15.24
C PRO A 42 -14.30 -2.61 13.85
N ALA A 43 -14.53 -3.89 13.54
CA ALA A 43 -14.17 -4.48 12.25
C ALA A 43 -14.73 -3.70 11.06
N GLU A 44 -15.94 -3.14 11.18
CA GLU A 44 -16.59 -2.34 10.14
C GLU A 44 -15.80 -1.06 9.78
N LEU A 45 -15.07 -0.48 10.73
CA LEU A 45 -14.16 0.64 10.47
C LEU A 45 -12.87 0.15 9.80
N ILE A 46 -12.36 -1.00 10.23
CA ILE A 46 -11.16 -1.63 9.65
C ILE A 46 -11.40 -1.97 8.17
N ASP A 47 -12.53 -2.59 7.85
CA ASP A 47 -12.93 -2.91 6.46
C ASP A 47 -13.04 -1.65 5.60
N GLN A 48 -13.63 -0.57 6.14
CA GLN A 48 -13.70 0.71 5.44
C GLN A 48 -12.30 1.28 5.16
N LEU A 49 -11.39 1.22 6.12
CA LEU A 49 -10.01 1.69 5.95
C LEU A 49 -9.27 0.84 4.90
N VAL A 50 -9.38 -0.49 4.95
CA VAL A 50 -8.75 -1.40 3.97
C VAL A 50 -9.30 -1.13 2.57
N ALA A 51 -10.60 -0.89 2.42
CA ALA A 51 -11.22 -0.56 1.13
C ALA A 51 -10.66 0.74 0.52
N THR A 52 -10.12 1.67 1.32
CA THR A 52 -9.46 2.88 0.79
C THR A 52 -8.11 2.61 0.12
N ALA A 53 -7.50 1.44 0.34
CA ALA A 53 -6.26 1.04 -0.33
C ALA A 53 -6.47 0.49 -1.75
N GLY A 54 -7.68 0.05 -2.11
CA GLY A 54 -8.02 -0.40 -3.46
C GLY A 54 -9.07 -1.53 -3.52
N GLU A 55 -9.42 -1.94 -4.73
CA GLU A 55 -10.49 -2.93 -4.99
C GLU A 55 -10.06 -4.39 -4.73
N GLN A 56 -8.75 -4.67 -4.73
CA GLN A 56 -8.18 -6.01 -4.54
C GLN A 56 -7.01 -5.95 -3.54
N VAL A 57 -7.34 -5.70 -2.28
CA VAL A 57 -6.37 -5.61 -1.19
C VAL A 57 -6.42 -6.89 -0.36
N ALA A 58 -5.31 -7.62 -0.32
CA ALA A 58 -5.11 -8.70 0.63
C ALA A 58 -4.71 -8.12 1.99
N PHE A 59 -5.46 -8.48 3.03
CA PHE A 59 -5.22 -8.08 4.41
C PHE A 59 -4.73 -9.28 5.21
N GLU A 60 -3.60 -9.13 5.88
CA GLU A 60 -3.05 -10.11 6.81
C GLU A 60 -2.77 -9.45 8.16
N LEU A 61 -3.28 -10.05 9.23
CA LEU A 61 -3.07 -9.61 10.60
C LEU A 61 -2.09 -10.56 11.30
N GLU A 62 -1.07 -9.99 11.93
CA GLU A 62 -0.09 -10.72 12.75
C GLU A 62 -0.04 -10.08 14.14
N GLU A 63 -0.59 -10.80 15.13
CA GLU A 63 -0.56 -10.40 16.53
C GLU A 63 0.72 -10.93 17.20
N LEU A 64 1.54 -10.03 17.73
CA LEU A 64 2.75 -10.33 18.51
C LEU A 64 2.52 -9.91 19.96
N GLU A 65 3.36 -10.39 20.88
CA GLU A 65 3.19 -10.20 22.33
C GLU A 65 3.02 -8.73 22.79
N ASP A 66 3.61 -7.76 22.08
CA ASP A 66 3.55 -6.33 22.41
C ASP A 66 3.15 -5.42 21.24
N SER A 67 2.90 -5.99 20.06
CA SER A 67 2.57 -5.24 18.85
C SER A 67 1.60 -5.98 17.94
N ILE A 68 0.77 -5.24 17.24
CA ILE A 68 -0.10 -5.75 16.20
C ILE A 68 0.42 -5.25 14.86
N CYS A 69 0.75 -6.18 13.97
CA CYS A 69 1.21 -5.89 12.64
C CYS A 69 0.12 -6.18 11.62
N VAL A 70 -0.05 -5.26 10.68
CA VAL A 70 -0.96 -5.40 9.55
C VAL A 70 -0.13 -5.35 8.28
N LYS A 71 -0.35 -6.33 7.40
CA LYS A 71 0.19 -6.33 6.06
C LYS A 71 -0.94 -6.15 5.06
N LEU A 72 -0.78 -5.15 4.20
CA LEU A 72 -1.66 -4.89 3.07
C LEU A 72 -0.91 -5.19 1.78
N SER A 73 -1.53 -5.96 0.88
CA SER A 73 -0.97 -6.24 -0.44
C SER A 73 -1.98 -5.88 -1.53
N VAL A 74 -1.56 -5.14 -2.56
CA VAL A 74 -2.39 -4.74 -3.69
C VAL A 74 -1.69 -5.03 -5.00
N ALA A 75 -2.42 -5.64 -5.94
CA ALA A 75 -1.96 -5.79 -7.31
C ALA A 75 -2.28 -4.51 -8.10
N THR A 76 -1.24 -3.77 -8.50
CA THR A 76 -1.38 -2.54 -9.27
C THR A 76 -0.93 -2.75 -10.72
N PRO A 77 -1.70 -2.31 -11.73
CA PRO A 77 -1.27 -2.39 -13.11
C PRO A 77 -0.10 -1.45 -13.39
N ILE A 78 0.92 -1.94 -14.08
CA ILE A 78 2.04 -1.09 -14.49
C ILE A 78 1.60 -0.26 -15.70
N ALA A 79 1.57 1.06 -15.53
CA ALA A 79 1.23 1.98 -16.62
C ALA A 79 2.17 1.76 -17.82
N GLY A 80 1.60 1.33 -18.97
CA GLY A 80 2.33 1.06 -20.20
C GLY A 80 2.71 -0.41 -20.45
N ILE A 81 2.34 -1.34 -19.56
CA ILE A 81 2.57 -2.79 -19.74
C ILE A 81 1.27 -3.54 -19.42
N GLU A 82 0.50 -3.92 -20.46
CA GLU A 82 -0.81 -4.60 -20.31
C GLU A 82 -0.73 -6.03 -19.73
N ILE A 83 0.47 -6.58 -19.59
CA ILE A 83 0.73 -7.98 -19.16
C ILE A 83 1.39 -8.09 -17.78
N GLY A 84 1.61 -6.97 -17.07
CA GLY A 84 2.34 -6.96 -15.80
C GLY A 84 1.58 -6.26 -14.69
N PHE A 85 1.13 -7.04 -13.69
CA PHE A 85 0.74 -6.51 -12.40
C PHE A 85 1.97 -6.46 -11.50
N LEU A 86 2.15 -5.36 -10.79
CA LEU A 86 3.12 -5.25 -9.73
C LEU A 86 2.40 -5.45 -8.41
N GLU A 87 2.83 -6.44 -7.63
CA GLU A 87 2.35 -6.62 -6.27
C GLU A 87 3.09 -5.63 -5.36
N LEU A 88 2.34 -4.70 -4.78
CA LEU A 88 2.81 -3.83 -3.72
C LEU A 88 2.35 -4.40 -2.39
N ALA A 89 3.28 -4.75 -1.52
CA ALA A 89 2.98 -5.23 -0.18
C ALA A 89 3.71 -4.37 0.85
N GLU A 90 2.99 -3.91 1.87
CA GLU A 90 3.52 -3.12 2.97
C GLU A 90 3.02 -3.65 4.30
N LYS A 91 3.95 -3.82 5.25
CA LYS A 91 3.69 -4.28 6.62
C LYS A 91 3.96 -3.13 7.58
N GLN A 92 2.97 -2.78 8.39
CA GLN A 92 3.08 -1.75 9.42
C GLN A 92 2.65 -2.32 10.76
N CYS A 93 3.38 -1.95 11.81
CA CYS A 93 3.13 -2.45 13.16
C CYS A 93 2.83 -1.28 14.09
N ALA A 94 1.79 -1.45 14.90
CA ALA A 94 1.46 -0.54 15.98
C ALA A 94 1.64 -1.29 17.31
N ARG A 95 2.08 -0.58 18.35
CA ARG A 95 2.19 -1.17 19.68
C ARG A 95 0.78 -1.40 20.23
N ALA A 96 0.56 -2.53 20.91
CA ALA A 96 -0.76 -2.85 21.50
C ALA A 96 -1.24 -1.81 22.54
N SER A 97 -0.35 -0.92 22.98
CA SER A 97 -0.65 0.23 23.84
C SER A 97 -1.26 1.46 23.12
N GLY A 98 -1.43 1.43 21.79
CA GLY A 98 -2.05 2.52 21.04
C GLY A 98 -1.17 3.78 20.83
N GLN A 99 0.15 3.67 21.00
CA GLN A 99 1.16 4.72 20.73
C GLN A 99 2.36 4.14 19.99
#